data_AF-A0A7C7UR08-F1
#
_entry.id   AF-A0A7C7UR08-F1
#
_cell.length_a   1.000
_cell.length_b   1.000
_cell.length_c   1.000
_cell.angle_alpha   90.00
_cell.angle_beta   90.00
_cell.angle_gamma   90.00
#
_symmetry.space_group_name_H-M   'P 1'
#
loop_
_entity.id
_entity.type
_entity.pdbx_description
1 polymer ?
#
loop_
_entity_poly.entity_id
_entity_poly.type
_entity_poly.pdbx_seq_one_letter_code
_entity_poly.pdbx_strand_id
1 'polypeptide(L)'
;MNDGTAIANLGQHRPILGVICTERPGEAKKVSVNQGVMTANRWGALRDFVPFVTEEGFPLDEETAAIIDLDKTAMGARGRNHGPIDAARVEAVRRTMAEVLGSQFDMKRFRAIYDELNQPPYHPFTADNQDYLAYICLMVGGGVYDYETLLADLAAGRLSTFAQFVEICAERLQDKASSELLPVHQEVYANFRQGDPTPFKSFRYREYEETVARMDSLPAETDLDKLLAEEIVITREVVDLARFLQEQGVLLFGLSDKPDEASVPRAELAEEGYAPIHRTRMKVVGEAIYEELGALT
;
A
#
# COMPACT_ATOMS: atom_id res chain seq x y z
N MET A 1 2.65 -9.17 5.74
CA MET A 1 2.72 -10.45 4.96
C MET A 1 3.23 -10.08 3.58
N ASN A 2 4.10 -10.88 2.94
CA ASN A 2 4.54 -10.60 1.56
C ASN A 2 3.75 -11.44 0.53
N ASP A 3 3.78 -11.04 -0.73
CA ASP A 3 3.00 -11.67 -1.82
C ASP A 3 3.26 -13.19 -1.94
N GLY A 4 4.52 -13.60 -1.78
CA GLY A 4 4.89 -15.01 -1.80
C GLY A 4 4.24 -15.81 -0.66
N THR A 5 4.12 -15.23 0.54
CA THR A 5 3.39 -15.85 1.66
C THR A 5 1.89 -15.91 1.38
N ALA A 6 1.32 -14.87 0.77
CA ALA A 6 -0.09 -14.85 0.39
C ALA A 6 -0.42 -15.97 -0.61
N ILE A 7 0.39 -16.12 -1.66
CA ILE A 7 0.26 -17.21 -2.64
C ILE A 7 0.40 -18.57 -1.96
N ALA A 8 1.41 -18.76 -1.12
CA ALA A 8 1.62 -20.02 -0.41
C ALA A 8 0.43 -20.40 0.49
N ASN A 9 -0.18 -19.42 1.18
CA ASN A 9 -1.35 -19.66 2.02
C ASN A 9 -2.59 -20.04 1.19
N LEU A 10 -2.83 -19.36 0.07
CA LEU A 10 -3.91 -19.74 -0.86
C LEU A 10 -3.68 -21.15 -1.44
N GLY A 11 -2.42 -21.49 -1.72
CA GLY A 11 -1.98 -22.81 -2.18
C GLY A 11 -2.32 -23.96 -1.24
N GLN A 12 -2.55 -23.69 0.05
CA GLN A 12 -3.00 -24.71 1.01
C GLN A 12 -4.46 -25.13 0.80
N HIS A 13 -5.25 -24.31 0.10
CA HIS A 13 -6.68 -24.52 -0.10
C HIS A 13 -7.04 -24.92 -1.54
N ARG A 14 -6.29 -24.41 -2.53
CA ARG A 14 -6.49 -24.66 -3.96
C ARG A 14 -5.14 -24.69 -4.69
N PRO A 15 -5.00 -25.45 -5.78
CA PRO A 15 -3.87 -25.29 -6.70
C PRO A 15 -3.75 -23.82 -7.12
N ILE A 16 -2.53 -23.27 -7.08
CA ILE A 16 -2.29 -21.87 -7.44
C ILE A 16 -0.95 -21.74 -8.16
N LEU A 17 -0.95 -20.92 -9.21
CA LEU A 17 0.25 -20.35 -9.81
C LEU A 17 0.23 -18.84 -9.57
N GLY A 18 1.41 -18.23 -9.46
CA GLY A 18 1.52 -16.82 -9.15
C GLY A 18 2.55 -16.11 -10.01
N VAL A 19 2.38 -14.80 -10.15
CA VAL A 19 3.41 -13.91 -10.69
C VAL A 19 3.66 -12.76 -9.72
N ILE A 20 4.92 -12.49 -9.42
CA ILE A 20 5.37 -11.35 -8.64
C ILE A 20 6.32 -10.53 -9.51
N CYS A 21 5.99 -9.26 -9.73
CA CYS A 21 6.81 -8.36 -10.53
C CYS A 21 7.35 -7.20 -9.69
N THR A 22 8.61 -6.84 -9.91
CA THR A 22 9.16 -5.57 -9.45
C THR A 22 10.00 -4.98 -10.57
N GLU A 23 9.52 -3.92 -11.19
CA GLU A 23 10.21 -3.26 -12.29
C GLU A 23 11.60 -2.76 -11.85
N ARG A 24 12.63 -3.04 -12.66
CA ARG A 24 14.01 -2.61 -12.41
C ARG A 24 14.61 -1.93 -13.64
N PRO A 25 14.19 -0.68 -13.95
CA PRO A 25 14.65 -0.01 -15.16
C PRO A 25 16.18 0.09 -15.13
N GLY A 26 16.84 -0.36 -16.20
CA GLY A 26 18.30 -0.43 -16.30
C GLY A 26 18.93 -1.82 -16.16
N GLU A 27 18.20 -2.82 -15.65
CA GLU A 27 18.64 -4.23 -15.70
C GLU A 27 18.19 -4.95 -17.00
N ALA A 28 18.83 -6.05 -17.38
CA ALA A 28 18.27 -6.93 -18.43
C ALA A 28 16.98 -7.61 -17.91
N LYS A 29 16.03 -7.94 -18.82
CA LYS A 29 14.84 -8.74 -18.47
C LYS A 29 15.29 -10.05 -17.84
N LYS A 30 14.74 -10.36 -16.66
CA LYS A 30 14.97 -11.60 -15.91
C LYS A 30 13.63 -12.15 -15.47
N VAL A 31 13.45 -13.44 -15.70
CA VAL A 31 12.32 -14.24 -15.24
C VAL A 31 12.89 -15.48 -14.57
N SER A 32 12.32 -15.86 -13.44
CA SER A 32 12.62 -17.13 -12.78
C SER A 32 11.35 -17.72 -12.20
N VAL A 33 11.25 -19.04 -12.18
CA VAL A 33 10.12 -19.77 -11.59
C VAL A 33 10.63 -20.55 -10.39
N ASN A 34 9.92 -20.46 -9.28
CA ASN A 34 10.18 -21.27 -8.09
C ASN A 34 8.84 -21.66 -7.46
N GLN A 35 8.61 -22.97 -7.28
CA GLN A 35 7.42 -23.51 -6.61
C GLN A 35 6.09 -22.93 -7.14
N GLY A 36 5.91 -22.89 -8.47
CA GLY A 36 4.68 -22.37 -9.08
C GLY A 36 4.57 -20.84 -9.10
N VAL A 37 5.59 -20.11 -8.64
CA VAL A 37 5.62 -18.65 -8.64
C VAL A 37 6.67 -18.14 -9.63
N MET A 38 6.20 -17.42 -10.64
CA MET A 38 7.03 -16.67 -11.57
C MET A 38 7.42 -15.33 -10.95
N THR A 39 8.71 -15.02 -10.87
CA THR A 39 9.20 -13.69 -10.49
C THR A 39 9.80 -12.99 -11.70
N ALA A 40 9.46 -11.73 -11.92
CA ALA A 40 9.96 -10.93 -13.03
C ALA A 40 10.45 -9.55 -12.60
N ASN A 41 11.42 -9.01 -13.34
CA ASN A 41 11.91 -7.64 -13.15
C ASN A 41 11.38 -6.63 -14.19
N ARG A 42 10.42 -7.03 -15.02
CA ARG A 42 9.76 -6.25 -16.07
C ARG A 42 8.27 -6.56 -16.07
N TRP A 43 7.39 -5.56 -16.03
CA TRP A 43 5.95 -5.82 -16.15
C TRP A 43 5.57 -6.41 -17.52
N GLY A 44 6.32 -6.06 -18.57
CA GLY A 44 6.19 -6.68 -19.90
C GLY A 44 6.44 -8.20 -19.90
N ALA A 45 7.02 -8.79 -18.86
CA ALA A 45 7.18 -10.24 -18.72
C ALA A 45 5.86 -10.97 -18.38
N LEU A 46 4.75 -10.25 -18.12
CA LEU A 46 3.44 -10.87 -17.96
C LEU A 46 3.01 -11.67 -19.20
N ARG A 47 3.55 -11.37 -20.39
CA ARG A 47 3.35 -12.19 -21.59
C ARG A 47 3.93 -13.60 -21.46
N ASP A 48 4.97 -13.77 -20.65
CA ASP A 48 5.60 -15.07 -20.39
C ASP A 48 4.80 -15.88 -19.35
N PHE A 49 3.88 -15.24 -18.63
CA PHE A 49 3.07 -15.91 -17.60
C PHE A 49 2.05 -16.86 -18.20
N VAL A 50 1.41 -16.48 -19.31
CA VAL A 50 0.39 -17.32 -19.96
C VAL A 50 0.98 -18.66 -20.44
N PRO A 51 2.11 -18.70 -21.20
CA PRO A 51 2.75 -19.95 -21.56
C PRO A 51 3.13 -20.79 -20.34
N PHE A 52 3.67 -20.15 -19.29
CA PHE A 52 4.00 -20.83 -18.03
C PHE A 52 2.78 -21.51 -17.40
N VAL A 53 1.64 -20.81 -17.32
CA VAL A 53 0.39 -21.36 -16.77
C VAL A 53 -0.11 -22.55 -17.60
N THR A 54 -0.06 -22.44 -18.93
CA THR A 54 -0.46 -23.53 -19.84
C THR A 54 0.49 -24.73 -19.76
N GLU A 55 1.80 -24.52 -19.68
CA GLU A 55 2.80 -25.59 -19.55
C GLU A 55 2.67 -26.36 -18.22
N GLU A 56 2.29 -25.67 -17.15
CA GLU A 56 1.95 -26.29 -15.86
C GLU A 56 0.57 -26.97 -15.86
N GLY A 57 -0.16 -26.93 -16.98
CA GLY A 57 -1.43 -27.63 -17.16
C GLY A 57 -2.62 -26.94 -16.48
N PHE A 58 -2.52 -25.66 -16.14
CA PHE A 58 -3.65 -24.89 -15.65
C PHE A 58 -4.56 -24.49 -16.82
N PRO A 59 -5.86 -24.81 -16.77
CA PRO A 59 -6.79 -24.36 -17.79
C PRO A 59 -6.96 -22.84 -17.72
N LEU A 60 -7.28 -22.23 -18.86
CA LEU A 60 -7.66 -20.82 -18.95
C LEU A 60 -9.11 -20.78 -19.43
N ASP A 61 -10.03 -21.09 -18.52
CA ASP A 61 -11.47 -21.19 -18.78
C ASP A 61 -12.27 -20.87 -17.50
N GLU A 62 -13.58 -21.14 -17.53
CA GLU A 62 -14.49 -20.89 -16.41
C GLU A 62 -14.19 -21.71 -15.14
N GLU A 63 -13.31 -22.71 -15.20
CA GLU A 63 -12.86 -23.46 -14.02
C GLU A 63 -11.72 -22.76 -13.27
N THR A 64 -11.19 -21.66 -13.83
CA THR A 64 -10.07 -20.91 -13.26
C THR A 64 -10.49 -19.55 -12.75
N ALA A 65 -9.89 -19.13 -11.63
CA ALA A 65 -10.01 -17.79 -11.09
C ALA A 65 -8.65 -17.10 -11.07
N ALA A 66 -8.60 -15.85 -11.50
CA ALA A 66 -7.43 -14.99 -11.37
C ALA A 66 -7.67 -13.97 -10.25
N ILE A 67 -6.75 -13.93 -9.29
CA ILE A 67 -6.75 -12.95 -8.21
C ILE A 67 -5.69 -11.90 -8.53
N ILE A 68 -6.12 -10.66 -8.71
CA ILE A 68 -5.28 -9.54 -9.06
C ILE A 68 -5.18 -8.63 -7.84
N ASP A 69 -3.97 -8.51 -7.31
CA ASP A 69 -3.67 -7.48 -6.33
C ASP A 69 -3.85 -6.09 -6.95
N LEU A 70 -4.53 -5.19 -6.22
CA LEU A 70 -4.81 -3.86 -6.70
C LEU A 70 -3.62 -2.92 -6.45
N ASP A 71 -3.16 -2.84 -5.21
CA ASP A 71 -2.17 -1.85 -4.78
C ASP A 71 -0.74 -2.25 -5.16
N LYS A 72 -0.07 -1.40 -5.95
CA LYS A 72 1.28 -1.65 -6.47
C LYS A 72 1.38 -2.79 -7.49
N THR A 73 0.25 -3.29 -7.96
CA THR A 73 0.13 -4.28 -9.04
C THR A 73 -0.77 -3.75 -10.15
N ALA A 74 -2.10 -3.79 -9.99
CA ALA A 74 -3.02 -3.24 -10.98
C ALA A 74 -2.93 -1.71 -11.09
N MET A 75 -2.80 -1.02 -9.95
CA MET A 75 -2.52 0.42 -9.87
C MET A 75 -1.16 0.66 -9.22
N GLY A 76 -0.37 1.56 -9.79
CA GLY A 76 0.92 1.95 -9.21
C GLY A 76 2.00 0.88 -9.27
N ALA A 77 2.17 0.20 -10.41
CA ALA A 77 3.15 -0.87 -10.63
C ALA A 77 4.45 -0.77 -9.80
N ARG A 78 4.73 -1.77 -8.96
CA ARG A 78 5.94 -1.86 -8.13
C ARG A 78 7.21 -1.67 -8.97
N GLY A 79 8.09 -0.79 -8.50
CA GLY A 79 9.32 -0.41 -9.20
C GLY A 79 9.14 0.61 -10.34
N ARG A 80 7.91 0.90 -10.78
CA ARG A 80 7.61 1.85 -11.87
C ARG A 80 6.79 3.07 -11.41
N ASN A 81 5.67 2.85 -10.73
CA ASN A 81 4.70 3.89 -10.35
C ASN A 81 4.16 3.74 -8.90
N HIS A 82 4.77 2.90 -8.06
CA HIS A 82 4.35 2.79 -6.65
C HIS A 82 4.64 4.04 -5.81
N GLY A 83 5.55 4.92 -6.26
CA GLY A 83 5.97 6.12 -5.53
C GLY A 83 4.82 7.06 -5.18
N PRO A 84 3.94 7.44 -6.12
CA PRO A 84 2.73 8.21 -5.84
C PRO A 84 1.81 7.62 -4.74
N ILE A 85 1.67 6.29 -4.66
CA ILE A 85 0.90 5.63 -3.59
C ILE A 85 1.57 5.86 -2.23
N ASP A 86 2.89 5.68 -2.15
CA ASP A 86 3.66 5.93 -0.92
C ASP A 86 3.64 7.42 -0.55
N ALA A 87 3.68 8.32 -1.54
CA ALA A 87 3.57 9.76 -1.34
C ALA A 87 2.19 10.18 -0.81
N ALA A 88 1.10 9.56 -1.28
CA ALA A 88 -0.25 9.79 -0.77
C ALA A 88 -0.34 9.50 0.73
N ARG A 89 0.20 8.35 1.15
CA ARG A 89 0.22 7.93 2.55
C ARG A 89 1.01 8.91 3.43
N VAL A 90 2.20 9.31 2.98
CA VAL A 90 3.05 10.26 3.71
C VAL A 90 2.37 11.61 3.84
N GLU A 91 1.75 12.09 2.75
CA GLU A 91 1.03 13.36 2.75
C GLU A 91 -0.19 13.31 3.67
N ALA A 92 -0.89 12.17 3.75
CA ALA A 92 -1.99 11.98 4.68
C ALA A 92 -1.52 12.09 6.15
N VAL A 93 -0.41 11.44 6.50
CA VAL A 93 0.17 11.60 7.85
C VAL A 93 0.57 13.06 8.08
N ARG A 94 1.22 13.70 7.10
CA ARG A 94 1.62 15.10 7.19
C ARG A 94 0.43 16.02 7.47
N ARG A 95 -0.68 15.85 6.76
CA ARG A 95 -1.90 16.65 6.93
C ARG A 95 -2.54 16.41 8.28
N THR A 96 -2.63 15.15 8.73
CA THR A 96 -3.07 14.83 10.09
C THR A 96 -2.23 15.55 11.14
N MET A 97 -0.90 15.52 11.00
CA MET A 97 0.01 16.17 11.95
C MET A 97 -0.07 17.70 11.89
N ALA A 98 -0.17 18.30 10.71
CA ALA A 98 -0.29 19.74 10.56
C ALA A 98 -1.60 20.28 11.15
N GLU A 99 -2.69 19.52 11.07
CA GLU A 99 -3.96 19.88 11.70
C GLU A 99 -3.89 19.77 13.22
N VAL A 100 -3.20 18.77 13.74
CA VAL A 100 -3.12 18.48 15.18
C VAL A 100 -2.08 19.35 15.90
N LEU A 101 -0.92 19.61 15.28
CA LEU A 101 0.21 20.32 15.90
C LEU A 101 0.36 21.77 15.41
N GLY A 102 -0.40 22.16 14.39
CA GLY A 102 -0.37 23.50 13.81
C GLY A 102 1.05 23.94 13.40
N SER A 103 1.44 25.15 13.83
CA SER A 103 2.75 25.75 13.52
C SER A 103 3.94 25.06 14.19
N GLN A 104 3.71 24.12 15.11
CA GLN A 104 4.77 23.37 15.79
C GLN A 104 5.24 22.15 14.98
N PHE A 105 4.57 21.85 13.87
CA PHE A 105 4.91 20.71 13.01
C PHE A 105 6.20 20.93 12.21
N ASP A 106 7.23 20.12 12.50
CA ASP A 106 8.47 20.03 11.71
C ASP A 106 8.43 18.83 10.75
N MET A 107 8.16 19.12 9.49
CA MET A 107 8.09 18.11 8.42
C MET A 107 9.42 17.38 8.19
N LYS A 108 10.55 18.07 8.32
CA LYS A 108 11.86 17.45 8.08
C LYS A 108 12.17 16.44 9.18
N ARG A 109 11.89 16.82 10.43
CA ARG A 109 12.03 15.92 11.58
C ARG A 109 11.08 14.73 11.47
N PHE A 110 9.81 14.96 11.13
CA PHE A 110 8.84 13.88 10.91
C PHE A 110 9.33 12.88 9.87
N ARG A 111 9.77 13.38 8.71
CA ARG A 111 10.20 12.52 7.61
C ARG A 111 11.37 11.63 8.00
N ALA A 112 12.34 12.18 8.73
CA ALA A 112 13.48 11.43 9.24
C ALA A 112 13.04 10.29 10.18
N ILE A 113 12.09 10.55 11.09
CA ILE A 113 11.54 9.53 12.01
C ILE A 113 10.81 8.45 11.22
N TYR A 114 9.96 8.84 10.27
CA TYR A 114 9.18 7.91 9.46
C TYR A 114 10.10 6.99 8.62
N ASP A 115 11.08 7.57 7.92
CA ASP A 115 11.99 6.81 7.06
C ASP A 115 12.86 5.83 7.86
N GLU A 116 13.27 6.20 9.09
CA GLU A 116 14.01 5.31 10.00
C GLU A 116 13.12 4.16 10.51
N LEU A 117 11.95 4.48 11.08
CA LEU A 117 11.09 3.47 11.74
C LEU A 117 10.33 2.57 10.77
N ASN A 118 10.29 2.91 9.47
CA ASN A 118 9.70 2.05 8.43
C ASN A 118 10.64 0.92 7.96
N GLN A 119 11.87 0.86 8.48
CA GLN A 119 12.85 -0.15 8.08
C GLN A 119 12.59 -1.52 8.74
N PRO A 120 12.99 -2.65 8.08
CA PRO A 120 12.79 -4.00 8.60
C PRO A 120 13.21 -4.26 10.05
N PRO A 121 14.31 -3.68 10.58
CA PRO A 121 14.69 -3.86 11.98
C PRO A 121 13.63 -3.43 13.00
N TYR A 122 12.76 -2.48 12.62
CA TYR A 122 11.71 -1.96 13.50
C TYR A 122 10.35 -2.64 13.30
N HIS A 123 10.20 -3.51 12.29
CA HIS A 123 8.95 -4.24 12.02
C HIS A 123 8.43 -5.06 13.21
N PRO A 124 9.26 -5.69 14.07
CA PRO A 124 8.77 -6.35 15.27
C PRO A 124 8.06 -5.38 16.24
N PHE A 125 8.51 -4.12 16.30
CA PHE A 125 7.95 -3.08 17.16
C PHE A 125 6.70 -2.44 16.52
N THR A 126 6.77 -2.09 15.24
CA THR A 126 5.67 -1.45 14.49
C THR A 126 4.63 -2.43 13.98
N ALA A 127 4.88 -3.75 14.13
CA ALA A 127 4.10 -4.84 13.55
C ALA A 127 3.95 -4.75 12.02
N ASP A 128 4.87 -4.03 11.33
CA ASP A 128 4.73 -3.67 9.91
C ASP A 128 3.37 -2.97 9.61
N ASN A 129 2.82 -2.27 10.61
CA ASN A 129 1.52 -1.62 10.54
C ASN A 129 1.68 -0.10 10.39
N GLN A 130 1.07 0.44 9.33
CA GLN A 130 1.21 1.85 8.98
C GLN A 130 0.45 2.79 9.92
N ASP A 131 -0.67 2.36 10.51
CA ASP A 131 -1.36 3.12 11.56
C ASP A 131 -0.45 3.29 12.78
N TYR A 132 0.26 2.21 13.15
CA TYR A 132 1.16 2.21 14.30
C TYR A 132 2.34 3.15 14.04
N LEU A 133 2.96 3.05 12.86
CA LEU A 133 4.05 3.92 12.45
C LEU A 133 3.62 5.40 12.42
N ALA A 134 2.47 5.71 11.82
CA ALA A 134 1.95 7.07 11.76
C ALA A 134 1.70 7.64 13.17
N TYR A 135 1.08 6.86 14.05
CA TYR A 135 0.85 7.24 15.45
C TYR A 135 2.16 7.44 16.23
N ILE A 136 3.13 6.53 16.09
CA ILE A 136 4.45 6.67 16.73
C ILE A 136 5.10 7.98 16.29
N CYS A 137 5.12 8.26 14.98
CA CYS A 137 5.68 9.49 14.45
C CYS A 137 4.97 10.73 14.99
N LEU A 138 3.64 10.69 15.18
CA LEU A 138 2.87 11.77 15.79
C LEU A 138 3.26 12.00 17.26
N MET A 139 3.34 10.94 18.06
CA MET A 139 3.71 11.04 19.47
C MET A 139 5.16 11.52 19.66
N VAL A 140 6.06 11.10 18.77
CA VAL A 140 7.45 11.56 18.79
C VAL A 140 7.58 13.00 18.29
N GLY A 141 6.97 13.30 17.15
CA GLY A 141 6.98 14.65 16.55
C GLY A 141 6.32 15.70 17.43
N GLY A 142 5.27 15.32 18.16
CA GLY A 142 4.58 16.15 19.14
C GLY A 142 5.23 16.18 20.53
N GLY A 143 6.40 15.55 20.72
CA GLY A 143 7.17 15.62 21.97
C GLY A 143 6.53 14.89 23.16
N VAL A 144 5.66 13.92 22.92
CA VAL A 144 5.16 12.98 23.94
C VAL A 144 6.24 11.94 24.24
N TYR A 145 6.98 11.53 23.21
CA TYR A 145 8.13 10.64 23.33
C TYR A 145 9.34 11.25 22.64
N ASP A 146 10.46 11.39 23.35
CA ASP A 146 11.68 11.88 22.71
C ASP A 146 12.26 10.85 21.72
N TYR A 147 12.74 11.30 20.56
CA TYR A 147 13.18 10.42 19.49
C TYR A 147 14.43 9.62 19.85
N GLU A 148 15.44 10.28 20.41
CA GLU A 148 16.70 9.61 20.81
C GLU A 148 16.43 8.60 21.93
N THR A 149 15.56 8.98 22.87
CA THR A 149 15.10 8.08 23.94
C THR A 149 14.37 6.87 23.37
N LEU A 150 13.48 7.05 22.38
CA LEU A 150 12.78 5.95 21.73
C LEU A 150 13.76 4.95 21.11
N LEU A 151 14.74 5.43 20.33
CA LEU A 151 15.74 4.56 19.70
C LEU A 151 16.59 3.83 20.75
N ALA A 152 17.00 4.52 21.82
CA ALA A 152 17.75 3.92 22.90
C ALA A 152 16.95 2.85 23.68
N ASP A 153 15.65 3.06 23.87
CA ASP A 153 14.76 2.11 24.55
C ASP A 153 14.49 0.87 23.69
N LEU A 154 14.32 1.04 22.38
CA LEU A 154 14.20 -0.06 21.41
C LEU A 154 15.50 -0.88 21.36
N ALA A 155 16.64 -0.22 21.22
CA ALA A 155 17.95 -0.87 21.15
C ALA A 155 18.29 -1.65 22.44
N ALA A 156 17.87 -1.13 23.60
CA ALA A 156 18.09 -1.78 24.89
C ALA A 156 17.00 -2.81 25.26
N GLY A 157 15.96 -2.98 24.42
CA GLY A 157 14.83 -3.87 24.69
C GLY A 157 13.95 -3.43 25.88
N ARG A 158 14.04 -2.16 26.30
CA ARG A 158 13.15 -1.57 27.32
C ARG A 158 11.75 -1.30 26.76
N LEU A 159 11.68 -1.08 25.45
CA LEU A 159 10.47 -1.00 24.68
C LEU A 159 10.58 -1.99 23.53
N SER A 160 9.57 -2.83 23.33
CA SER A 160 9.59 -3.88 22.31
C SER A 160 8.29 -3.99 21.52
N THR A 161 7.18 -3.45 22.01
CA THR A 161 5.88 -3.56 21.33
C THR A 161 5.16 -2.22 21.23
N PHE A 162 4.34 -2.08 20.19
CA PHE A 162 3.42 -0.95 20.06
C PHE A 162 2.49 -0.80 21.28
N ALA A 163 2.02 -1.91 21.86
CA ALA A 163 1.18 -1.89 23.05
C ALA A 163 1.85 -1.14 24.22
N GLN A 164 3.12 -1.46 24.51
CA GLN A 164 3.88 -0.76 25.55
C GLN A 164 4.03 0.74 25.23
N PHE A 165 4.29 1.07 23.96
CA PHE A 165 4.46 2.46 23.54
C PHE A 165 3.18 3.27 23.72
N VAL A 166 2.03 2.70 23.35
CA VAL A 166 0.72 3.34 23.47
C VAL A 166 0.37 3.60 24.93
N GLU A 167 0.61 2.65 25.85
CA GLU A 167 0.38 2.83 27.28
C GLU A 167 1.29 3.91 27.89
N ILE A 168 2.58 3.93 27.54
CA ILE A 168 3.50 4.99 27.99
C ILE A 168 3.04 6.38 27.49
N CYS A 169 2.57 6.46 26.25
CA CYS A 169 2.02 7.71 25.72
C CYS A 169 0.75 8.13 26.48
N ALA A 170 -0.11 7.19 26.87
CA ALA A 170 -1.31 7.46 27.66
C ALA A 170 -0.95 8.10 29.01
N GLU A 171 0.02 7.52 29.74
CA GLU A 171 0.51 8.07 31.01
C GLU A 171 1.07 9.49 30.83
N ARG A 172 1.94 9.70 29.84
CA ARG A 172 2.56 11.01 29.58
C ARG A 172 1.58 12.08 29.12
N LEU A 173 0.49 11.70 28.48
CA LEU A 173 -0.57 12.61 28.05
C LEU A 173 -1.52 12.99 29.20
N GLN A 174 -1.70 12.12 30.20
CA GLN A 174 -2.46 12.48 31.41
C GLN A 174 -1.81 13.65 32.16
N ASP A 175 -0.47 13.67 32.24
CA ASP A 175 0.30 14.76 32.83
C ASP A 175 0.25 16.06 31.99
N LYS A 176 -0.17 15.96 30.71
CA LYS A 176 -0.28 17.05 29.74
C LYS A 176 -1.75 17.26 29.33
N ALA A 177 -2.65 17.40 30.30
CA ALA A 177 -4.12 17.44 30.14
C ALA A 177 -4.68 18.44 29.09
N SER A 178 -3.88 19.34 28.52
CA SER A 178 -4.23 20.27 27.44
C SER A 178 -3.50 20.01 26.11
N SER A 179 -2.99 18.80 25.88
CA SER A 179 -2.30 18.45 24.64
C SER A 179 -3.28 18.31 23.46
N GLU A 180 -3.00 18.99 22.36
CA GLU A 180 -3.75 18.87 21.09
C GLU A 180 -3.70 17.43 20.53
N LEU A 181 -2.78 16.60 21.01
CA LEU A 181 -2.64 15.19 20.64
C LEU A 181 -3.62 14.27 21.37
N LEU A 182 -4.29 14.74 22.43
CA LEU A 182 -5.16 13.91 23.26
C LEU A 182 -6.33 13.29 22.47
N PRO A 183 -7.05 14.00 21.57
CA PRO A 183 -8.10 13.39 20.76
C PRO A 183 -7.59 12.26 19.85
N VAL A 184 -6.43 12.45 19.21
CA VAL A 184 -5.83 11.42 18.37
C VAL A 184 -5.38 10.22 19.19
N HIS A 185 -4.80 10.46 20.36
CA HIS A 185 -4.45 9.38 21.28
C HIS A 185 -5.69 8.60 21.70
N GLN A 186 -6.78 9.27 22.06
CA GLN A 186 -8.03 8.61 22.46
C GLN A 186 -8.61 7.75 21.34
N GLU A 187 -8.59 8.23 20.09
CA GLU A 187 -8.99 7.46 18.91
C GLU A 187 -8.17 6.17 18.79
N VAL A 188 -6.85 6.30 18.69
CA VAL A 188 -5.95 5.16 18.48
C VAL A 188 -6.01 4.20 19.66
N TYR A 189 -6.00 4.71 20.88
CA TYR A 189 -6.06 3.91 22.10
C TYR A 189 -7.37 3.12 22.17
N ALA A 190 -8.53 3.76 21.95
CA ALA A 190 -9.82 3.09 22.01
C ALA A 190 -9.96 1.98 20.96
N ASN A 191 -9.56 2.25 19.71
CA ASN A 191 -9.63 1.27 18.63
C ASN A 191 -8.63 0.11 18.86
N PHE A 192 -7.40 0.44 19.27
CA PHE A 192 -6.38 -0.56 19.60
C PHE A 192 -6.84 -1.50 20.72
N ARG A 193 -7.45 -0.95 21.78
CA ARG A 193 -7.99 -1.74 22.91
C ARG A 193 -9.15 -2.66 22.51
N GLN A 194 -9.84 -2.37 21.41
CA GLN A 194 -10.87 -3.24 20.83
C GLN A 194 -10.30 -4.31 19.88
N GLY A 195 -8.99 -4.30 19.63
CA GLY A 195 -8.34 -5.21 18.69
C GLY A 195 -8.51 -4.81 17.22
N ASP A 196 -8.87 -3.55 16.95
CA ASP A 196 -8.93 -3.04 15.57
C ASP A 196 -7.52 -3.05 14.95
N PRO A 197 -7.30 -3.72 13.81
CA PRO A 197 -6.00 -3.76 13.14
C PRO A 197 -5.61 -2.40 12.52
N THR A 198 -6.53 -1.46 12.44
CA THR A 198 -6.39 -0.13 11.81
C THR A 198 -6.84 0.97 12.76
N PRO A 199 -6.16 1.16 13.90
CA PRO A 199 -6.68 1.98 14.97
C PRO A 199 -6.70 3.49 14.66
N PHE A 200 -6.02 3.96 13.61
CA PHE A 200 -5.87 5.39 13.31
C PHE A 200 -6.76 5.81 12.12
N LYS A 201 -8.08 5.75 12.33
CA LYS A 201 -9.10 5.92 11.28
C LYS A 201 -9.03 7.28 10.59
N SER A 202 -8.88 8.35 11.35
CA SER A 202 -8.79 9.72 10.84
C SER A 202 -7.62 9.89 9.86
N PHE A 203 -6.50 9.21 10.10
CA PHE A 203 -5.39 9.14 9.16
C PHE A 203 -5.74 8.33 7.90
N ARG A 204 -6.37 7.17 8.05
CA ARG A 204 -6.77 6.31 6.92
C ARG A 204 -7.74 7.02 5.96
N TYR A 205 -8.70 7.78 6.49
CA TYR A 205 -9.59 8.61 5.67
C TYR A 205 -8.85 9.69 4.88
N ARG A 206 -7.81 10.30 5.45
CA ARG A 206 -6.96 11.22 4.69
C ARG A 206 -6.11 10.50 3.65
N GLU A 207 -5.65 9.28 3.95
CA GLU A 207 -4.94 8.47 2.96
C GLU A 207 -5.83 8.19 1.74
N TYR A 208 -7.13 7.94 1.93
CA TYR A 208 -8.09 7.86 0.83
C TYR A 208 -8.12 9.16 0.00
N GLU A 209 -8.36 10.30 0.65
CA GLU A 209 -8.44 11.62 -0.02
C GLU A 209 -7.15 11.93 -0.81
N GLU A 210 -5.99 11.70 -0.21
CA GLU A 210 -4.69 11.89 -0.85
C GLU A 210 -4.42 10.91 -2.00
N THR A 211 -4.93 9.69 -1.89
CA THR A 211 -4.82 8.68 -2.96
C THR A 211 -5.66 9.12 -4.16
N VAL A 212 -6.92 9.49 -3.94
CA VAL A 212 -7.82 9.96 -5.01
C VAL A 212 -7.32 11.25 -5.64
N ALA A 213 -6.77 12.19 -4.87
CA ALA A 213 -6.19 13.43 -5.39
C ALA A 213 -4.99 13.21 -6.34
N ARG A 214 -4.43 12.00 -6.37
CA ARG A 214 -3.34 11.59 -7.28
C ARG A 214 -3.83 10.72 -8.43
N MET A 215 -5.14 10.51 -8.60
CA MET A 215 -5.71 9.73 -9.70
C MET A 215 -6.29 10.68 -10.74
N ASP A 216 -5.81 10.57 -11.98
CA ASP A 216 -6.22 11.44 -13.11
C ASP A 216 -6.08 12.95 -12.82
N SER A 217 -5.05 13.35 -12.07
CA SER A 217 -4.88 14.71 -11.56
C SER A 217 -4.05 15.62 -12.48
N LEU A 218 -3.21 15.05 -13.34
CA LEU A 218 -2.36 15.79 -14.28
C LEU A 218 -3.01 15.87 -15.67
N PRO A 219 -2.71 16.92 -16.47
CA PRO A 219 -3.17 17.01 -17.85
C PRO A 219 -2.79 15.78 -18.69
N ALA A 220 -3.60 15.44 -19.69
CA ALA A 220 -3.36 14.30 -20.58
C ALA A 220 -1.98 14.37 -21.28
N GLU A 221 -1.50 15.58 -21.56
CA GLU A 221 -0.27 15.84 -22.32
C GLU A 221 0.98 15.88 -21.44
N THR A 222 0.85 15.45 -20.18
CA THR A 222 1.97 15.36 -19.24
C THR A 222 2.99 14.33 -19.72
N ASP A 223 4.27 14.71 -19.67
CA ASP A 223 5.37 13.80 -19.98
C ASP A 223 5.35 12.54 -19.11
N LEU A 224 5.72 11.41 -19.69
CA LEU A 224 5.61 10.10 -19.05
C LEU A 224 6.40 10.01 -17.73
N ASP A 225 7.61 10.57 -17.67
CA ASP A 225 8.44 10.47 -16.47
C ASP A 225 7.80 11.23 -15.31
N LYS A 226 7.25 12.42 -15.61
CA LYS A 226 6.51 13.21 -14.63
C LYS A 226 5.22 12.51 -14.20
N LEU A 227 4.47 11.97 -15.16
CA LEU A 227 3.24 11.23 -14.89
C LEU A 227 3.50 10.06 -13.94
N LEU A 228 4.54 9.25 -14.21
CA LEU A 228 4.91 8.10 -13.38
C LEU A 228 5.45 8.51 -11.99
N ALA A 229 5.98 9.72 -11.84
CA ALA A 229 6.50 10.22 -10.58
C ALA A 229 5.43 10.83 -9.66
N GLU A 230 4.35 11.38 -10.21
CA GLU A 230 3.39 12.21 -9.47
C GLU A 230 1.95 11.66 -9.45
N GLU A 231 1.51 10.95 -10.49
CA GLU A 231 0.14 10.42 -10.62
C GLU A 231 0.09 8.91 -10.42
N ILE A 232 -0.97 8.40 -9.77
CA ILE A 232 -1.27 6.97 -9.69
C ILE A 232 -1.96 6.55 -10.99
N VAL A 233 -1.34 5.61 -11.70
CA VAL A 233 -1.85 5.09 -12.97
C VAL A 233 -2.14 3.58 -12.89
N ILE A 234 -2.99 3.10 -13.80
CA ILE A 234 -3.24 1.68 -13.99
C ILE A 234 -2.12 1.08 -14.85
N THR A 235 -1.58 -0.06 -14.42
CA THR A 235 -0.54 -0.81 -15.13
C THR A 235 -1.12 -1.48 -16.38
N ARG A 236 -0.71 -1.02 -17.57
CA ARG A 236 -1.27 -1.50 -18.86
C ARG A 236 -1.15 -3.01 -19.04
N GLU A 237 0.00 -3.58 -18.70
CA GLU A 237 0.27 -5.02 -18.86
C GLU A 237 -0.70 -5.87 -18.04
N VAL A 238 -1.09 -5.42 -16.84
CA VAL A 238 -2.06 -6.10 -15.97
C VAL A 238 -3.47 -5.98 -16.55
N VAL A 239 -3.84 -4.82 -17.13
CA VAL A 239 -5.12 -4.65 -17.82
C VAL A 239 -5.24 -5.58 -19.01
N ASP A 240 -4.21 -5.65 -19.85
CA ASP A 240 -4.21 -6.48 -21.04
C ASP A 240 -4.30 -7.97 -20.65
N LEU A 241 -3.54 -8.42 -19.65
CA LEU A 241 -3.65 -9.78 -19.12
C LEU A 241 -5.05 -10.07 -18.55
N ALA A 242 -5.61 -9.17 -17.75
CA ALA A 242 -6.93 -9.35 -17.17
C ALA A 242 -8.01 -9.48 -18.26
N ARG A 243 -7.98 -8.62 -19.28
CA ARG A 243 -8.93 -8.67 -20.40
C ARG A 243 -8.79 -9.99 -21.18
N PHE A 244 -7.55 -10.40 -21.45
CA PHE A 244 -7.29 -11.67 -22.12
C PHE A 244 -7.89 -12.85 -21.33
N LEU A 245 -7.60 -12.93 -20.02
CA LEU A 245 -8.13 -13.99 -19.15
C LEU A 245 -9.67 -13.97 -19.11
N GLN A 246 -10.27 -12.79 -19.02
CA GLN A 246 -11.73 -12.63 -19.03
C GLN A 246 -12.35 -13.16 -20.34
N GLU A 247 -11.73 -12.88 -21.49
CA GLU A 247 -12.21 -13.38 -22.78
C GLU A 247 -12.08 -14.90 -22.90
N GLN A 248 -11.15 -15.52 -22.18
CA GLN A 248 -11.06 -16.98 -22.08
C GLN A 248 -12.10 -17.59 -21.12
N GLY A 249 -12.85 -16.78 -20.37
CA GLY A 249 -13.84 -17.27 -19.40
C GLY A 249 -13.35 -17.32 -17.95
N VAL A 250 -12.10 -16.95 -17.69
CA VAL A 250 -11.52 -16.93 -16.34
C VAL A 250 -12.25 -15.93 -15.44
N LEU A 251 -12.60 -16.36 -14.23
CA LEU A 251 -13.24 -15.50 -13.24
C LEU A 251 -12.22 -14.54 -12.61
N LEU A 252 -12.44 -13.22 -12.73
CA LEU A 252 -11.53 -12.22 -12.20
C LEU A 252 -11.95 -11.69 -10.82
N PHE A 253 -11.00 -11.63 -9.90
CA PHE A 253 -11.13 -10.94 -8.61
C PHE A 253 -10.04 -9.90 -8.43
N GLY A 254 -10.42 -8.70 -7.97
CA GLY A 254 -9.48 -7.71 -7.45
C GLY A 254 -9.39 -7.83 -5.92
N LEU A 255 -8.17 -7.82 -5.37
CA LEU A 255 -7.93 -7.86 -3.92
C LEU A 255 -7.04 -6.69 -3.50
N SER A 256 -7.32 -6.09 -2.36
CA SER A 256 -6.47 -5.07 -1.74
C SER A 256 -6.35 -5.37 -0.25
N ASP A 257 -5.17 -5.17 0.31
CA ASP A 257 -4.92 -5.19 1.75
C ASP A 257 -5.18 -3.84 2.42
N LYS A 258 -5.53 -2.82 1.63
CA LYS A 258 -5.82 -1.47 2.09
C LYS A 258 -7.18 -1.45 2.78
N PRO A 259 -7.27 -0.92 4.01
CA PRO A 259 -8.51 -0.96 4.78
C PRO A 259 -9.61 -0.09 4.16
N ASP A 260 -10.85 -0.38 4.52
CA ASP A 260 -12.03 0.30 3.99
C ASP A 260 -11.92 1.83 4.13
N GLU A 261 -11.44 2.33 5.28
CA GLU A 261 -11.29 3.76 5.52
C GLU A 261 -10.30 4.45 4.58
N ALA A 262 -9.36 3.70 4.00
CA ALA A 262 -8.40 4.20 3.03
C ALA A 262 -8.77 3.87 1.57
N SER A 263 -9.88 3.16 1.34
CA SER A 263 -10.30 2.63 0.04
C SER A 263 -11.69 3.11 -0.40
N VAL A 264 -12.56 3.45 0.56
CA VAL A 264 -13.96 3.83 0.36
C VAL A 264 -14.19 5.21 0.97
N PRO A 265 -14.85 6.14 0.25
CA PRO A 265 -15.16 7.45 0.79
C PRO A 265 -16.11 7.34 1.99
N ARG A 266 -15.97 8.27 2.94
CA ARG A 266 -17.01 8.51 3.94
C ARG A 266 -18.30 8.99 3.28
N ALA A 267 -19.43 8.86 3.99
CA ALA A 267 -20.74 9.22 3.47
C ALA A 267 -20.78 10.65 2.92
N GLU A 268 -20.14 11.59 3.61
CA GLU A 268 -20.11 13.00 3.22
C GLU A 268 -19.41 13.20 1.87
N LEU A 269 -18.26 12.55 1.65
CA LEU A 269 -17.54 12.61 0.38
C LEU A 269 -18.27 11.85 -0.73
N ALA A 270 -18.93 10.73 -0.40
CA ALA A 270 -19.74 9.99 -1.37
C ALA A 270 -20.91 10.85 -1.90
N GLU A 271 -21.54 11.67 -1.05
CA GLU A 271 -22.55 12.65 -1.45
C GLU A 271 -22.00 13.74 -2.37
N GLU A 272 -20.71 14.08 -2.24
CA GLU A 272 -19.98 15.00 -3.13
C GLU A 272 -19.53 14.34 -4.46
N GLY A 273 -19.82 13.05 -4.65
CA GLY A 273 -19.51 12.31 -5.87
C GLY A 273 -18.17 11.57 -5.86
N TYR A 274 -17.48 11.52 -4.71
CA TYR A 274 -16.30 10.65 -4.56
C TYR A 274 -16.70 9.17 -4.66
N ALA A 275 -15.80 8.37 -5.23
CA ALA A 275 -16.02 6.95 -5.44
C ALA A 275 -14.92 6.11 -4.75
N PRO A 276 -15.18 4.83 -4.42
CA PRO A 276 -14.11 3.92 -4.00
C PRO A 276 -12.93 3.93 -4.97
N ILE A 277 -11.71 3.67 -4.48
CA ILE A 277 -10.49 3.80 -5.30
C ILE A 277 -10.56 2.97 -6.60
N HIS A 278 -11.12 1.77 -6.54
CA HIS A 278 -11.28 0.87 -7.68
C HIS A 278 -12.32 1.33 -8.72
N ARG A 279 -13.07 2.39 -8.42
CA ARG A 279 -14.03 3.06 -9.33
C ARG A 279 -13.59 4.47 -9.71
N THR A 280 -12.47 4.94 -9.17
CA THR A 280 -11.93 6.26 -9.47
C THR A 280 -11.22 6.21 -10.82
N ARG A 281 -11.44 7.22 -11.66
CA ARG A 281 -10.83 7.29 -12.98
C ARG A 281 -9.31 7.42 -12.86
N MET A 282 -8.59 6.69 -13.69
CA MET A 282 -7.13 6.72 -13.77
C MET A 282 -6.68 6.60 -15.23
N LYS A 283 -5.50 7.14 -15.54
CA LYS A 283 -4.84 6.89 -16.82
C LYS A 283 -4.25 5.49 -16.83
N VAL A 284 -4.13 4.90 -18.03
CA VAL A 284 -3.52 3.57 -18.22
C VAL A 284 -2.16 3.76 -18.87
N VAL A 285 -1.11 3.22 -18.27
CA VAL A 285 0.28 3.42 -18.70
C VAL A 285 1.06 2.12 -18.62
N GLY A 286 1.87 1.86 -19.64
CA GLY A 286 2.72 0.68 -19.73
C GLY A 286 2.78 0.15 -21.15
N GLU A 287 3.40 -1.01 -21.30
CA GLU A 287 3.48 -1.71 -22.57
C GLU A 287 2.15 -2.38 -22.91
N ALA A 288 1.72 -2.28 -24.17
CA ALA A 288 0.57 -3.03 -24.66
C ALA A 288 1.02 -4.45 -25.03
N ILE A 289 0.46 -5.45 -24.36
CA ILE A 289 0.81 -6.88 -24.57
C ILE A 289 -0.37 -7.70 -25.08
N TYR A 290 -1.54 -7.10 -25.25
CA TYR A 290 -2.79 -7.80 -25.60
C TYR A 290 -2.68 -8.66 -26.86
N GLU A 291 -2.21 -8.09 -27.96
CA GLU A 291 -2.09 -8.78 -29.25
C GLU A 291 -1.12 -9.98 -29.18
N GLU A 292 -0.07 -9.85 -28.37
CA GLU A 292 0.89 -10.93 -28.15
C GLU A 292 0.28 -12.08 -27.34
N LEU A 293 -0.56 -11.76 -26.36
CA LEU A 293 -1.30 -12.77 -25.58
C LEU A 293 -2.28 -13.54 -26.47
N GLY A 294 -3.00 -12.86 -27.36
CA GLY A 294 -3.92 -13.50 -28.30
C GLY A 294 -3.25 -14.40 -29.33
N ALA A 295 -1.95 -14.20 -29.60
CA ALA A 295 -1.18 -15.08 -30.49
C ALA A 295 -0.73 -16.39 -29.82
N LEU A 296 -0.94 -16.55 -28.51
CA LEU A 296 -0.56 -17.74 -27.73
C LEU A 296 -1.67 -18.80 -27.63
N THR A 297 -2.90 -18.45 -27.99
CA THR A 297 -4.10 -19.33 -28.02
C THR A 297 -4.43 -19.77 -29.43
#